data_AF-A0A3F3JB20-F1
#
_entry.id   AF-A0A3F3JB20-F1
#
_cell.length_a   1.000
_cell.length_b   1.000
_cell.length_c   1.000
_cell.angle_alpha   90.00
_cell.angle_beta   90.00
_cell.angle_gamma   90.00
#
_symmetry.space_group_name_H-M   'P 1'
#
loop_
_entity.id
_entity.type
_entity.pdbx_description
1 polymer ?
#
loop_
_entity_poly.entity_id
_entity_poly.type
_entity_poly.pdbx_seq_one_letter_code
_entity_poly.pdbx_strand_id
1 'polypeptide(L)'
;MTNDNENILSEEIKPLLLSYFIYREENPYFKKAIDDYFLNIFNTPNATCDDFNYIVNLAAEYIFHELNRIISAIFIRIDSSDVDLANRDIVLELIENEVKYSQLNIDKNTIESIAGFYCVYFLSRNGFEYLLCGRDGRSPIISTIASSIISKYIMAYNDYIYCFLADMIFESGYKFNSDTFNKIADGRKGKRGPIKKNIETKKLVSAITSATVEKYPSASDHKLTQAIQKHLSSKNIDNSYNTIKKWVKEHREKEGTTCNREEPYKGVISLVIP
;
A
#
# COMPACT_ATOMS: atom_id res chain seq x y z
N MET A 1 3.41 -5.72 33.21
CA MET A 1 2.87 -7.08 33.35
C MET A 1 2.78 -7.65 31.94
N THR A 2 3.52 -8.75 31.71
CA THR A 2 3.45 -9.80 30.67
C THR A 2 4.91 -10.31 30.47
N ASN A 3 5.48 -11.06 31.41
CA ASN A 3 5.46 -12.53 31.38
C ASN A 3 4.30 -13.10 30.56
N ASP A 4 4.54 -13.30 29.27
CA ASP A 4 4.54 -14.61 28.61
C ASP A 4 4.77 -14.38 27.12
N ASN A 5 5.60 -15.24 26.51
CA ASN A 5 5.82 -15.33 25.06
C ASN A 5 4.55 -15.84 24.35
N GLU A 6 3.38 -15.26 24.63
CA GLU A 6 2.19 -15.49 23.82
C GLU A 6 2.45 -14.91 22.44
N ASN A 7 2.18 -15.72 21.42
CA ASN A 7 2.29 -15.33 20.02
C ASN A 7 1.25 -14.22 19.77
N ILE A 8 1.62 -12.96 20.00
CA ILE A 8 0.76 -11.79 19.79
C ILE A 8 0.31 -11.70 18.33
N LEU A 9 1.03 -12.34 17.42
CA LEU A 9 0.54 -12.73 16.11
C LEU A 9 -0.27 -14.02 16.22
N SER A 10 -1.59 -13.88 16.19
CA SER A 10 -2.51 -15.02 16.10
C SER A 10 -2.16 -15.95 14.93
N GLU A 11 -2.44 -17.24 15.06
CA GLU A 11 -2.27 -18.19 13.94
C GLU A 11 -3.19 -17.86 12.75
N GLU A 12 -4.26 -17.09 12.99
CA GLU A 12 -5.21 -16.67 11.97
C GLU A 12 -4.67 -15.53 11.08
N ILE A 13 -3.87 -14.61 11.63
CA ILE A 13 -3.33 -13.48 10.86
C ILE A 13 -2.14 -13.88 9.98
N LYS A 14 -1.34 -14.84 10.42
CA LYS A 14 -0.16 -15.34 9.71
C LYS A 14 -0.42 -15.71 8.25
N PRO A 15 -1.38 -16.58 7.91
CA PRO A 15 -1.66 -16.91 6.51
C PRO A 15 -2.10 -15.68 5.69
N LEU A 16 -2.82 -14.74 6.29
CA LEU A 16 -3.22 -13.50 5.62
C LEU A 16 -1.99 -12.62 5.30
N LEU A 17 -1.05 -12.50 6.23
CA LEU A 17 0.21 -11.78 5.99
C LEU A 17 1.02 -12.42 4.85
N LEU A 18 1.08 -13.76 4.79
CA LEU A 18 1.75 -14.46 3.70
C LEU A 18 1.05 -14.22 2.36
N SER A 19 -0.25 -14.48 2.29
CA SER A 19 -1.04 -14.30 1.06
C SER A 19 -0.97 -12.87 0.54
N TYR A 20 -1.05 -11.88 1.42
CA TYR A 20 -1.06 -10.48 1.02
C TYR A 20 0.34 -9.92 0.71
N PHE A 21 1.34 -10.16 1.56
CA PHE A 21 2.66 -9.55 1.39
C PHE A 21 3.62 -10.39 0.56
N ILE A 22 3.61 -11.72 0.70
CA ILE A 22 4.54 -12.63 0.00
C ILE A 22 3.96 -13.09 -1.33
N TYR A 23 2.79 -13.71 -1.33
CA TYR A 23 2.18 -14.24 -2.54
C TYR A 23 1.45 -13.17 -3.36
N ARG A 24 1.26 -11.98 -2.77
CA ARG A 24 0.61 -10.82 -3.41
C ARG A 24 -0.73 -11.18 -4.05
N GLU A 25 -1.50 -12.01 -3.37
CA GLU A 25 -2.82 -12.39 -3.82
C GLU A 25 -3.72 -11.16 -3.89
N GLU A 26 -4.29 -10.90 -5.07
CA GLU A 26 -5.19 -9.79 -5.32
C GLU A 26 -6.59 -10.09 -4.77
N ASN A 27 -6.67 -10.24 -3.45
CA ASN A 27 -7.93 -10.41 -2.75
C ASN A 27 -8.19 -9.20 -1.83
N PRO A 28 -9.20 -8.37 -2.13
CA PRO A 28 -9.50 -7.19 -1.32
C PRO A 28 -9.88 -7.53 0.13
N TYR A 29 -10.30 -8.77 0.41
CA TYR A 29 -10.62 -9.23 1.76
C TYR A 29 -9.37 -9.39 2.64
N PHE A 30 -8.20 -9.70 2.08
CA PHE A 30 -6.99 -9.90 2.88
C PHE A 30 -6.50 -8.61 3.51
N LYS A 31 -6.39 -7.53 2.73
CA LYS A 31 -6.03 -6.22 3.28
C LYS A 31 -6.99 -5.81 4.41
N LYS A 32 -8.29 -5.95 4.17
CA LYS A 32 -9.30 -5.58 5.15
C LYS A 32 -9.18 -6.40 6.44
N ALA A 33 -9.00 -7.72 6.33
CA ALA A 33 -8.84 -8.59 7.49
C ALA A 33 -7.57 -8.26 8.30
N ILE A 34 -6.48 -7.89 7.62
CA ILE A 34 -5.24 -7.45 8.27
C ILE A 34 -5.44 -6.09 8.97
N ASP A 35 -6.10 -5.13 8.29
CA ASP A 35 -6.45 -3.84 8.88
C ASP A 35 -7.32 -4.03 10.13
N ASP A 36 -8.39 -4.82 10.04
CA ASP A 36 -9.33 -5.12 11.13
C ASP A 36 -8.61 -5.79 12.32
N TYR A 37 -7.66 -6.69 12.05
CA TYR A 37 -6.83 -7.34 13.06
C TYR A 37 -5.98 -6.34 13.84
N PHE A 38 -5.20 -5.52 13.13
CA PHE A 38 -4.37 -4.51 13.78
C PHE A 38 -5.23 -3.50 14.56
N LEU A 39 -6.34 -3.03 13.96
CA LEU A 39 -7.27 -2.13 14.63
C LEU A 39 -7.82 -2.75 15.93
N ASN A 40 -8.18 -4.04 15.92
CA ASN A 40 -8.70 -4.70 17.11
C ASN A 40 -7.66 -4.77 18.24
N ILE A 41 -6.39 -5.06 17.93
CA ILE A 41 -5.32 -5.06 18.93
C ILE A 41 -5.13 -3.65 19.53
N PHE A 42 -5.18 -2.63 18.68
CA PHE A 42 -4.98 -1.24 19.12
C PHE A 42 -6.24 -0.59 19.68
N ASN A 43 -7.42 -1.22 19.61
CA ASN A 43 -8.65 -0.71 20.21
C ASN A 43 -8.70 -0.86 21.74
N THR A 44 -7.56 -1.12 22.37
CA THR A 44 -7.43 -1.20 23.83
C THR A 44 -7.14 0.19 24.43
N PRO A 45 -7.79 0.57 25.54
CA PRO A 45 -7.71 1.93 26.11
C PRO A 45 -6.29 2.40 26.50
N ASN A 46 -5.30 1.51 26.48
CA ASN A 46 -3.94 1.76 26.94
C ASN A 46 -2.86 1.52 25.87
N ALA A 47 -3.23 1.24 24.62
CA ALA A 47 -2.24 0.99 23.57
C ALA A 47 -1.30 2.19 23.39
N THR A 48 0.00 1.93 23.52
CA THR A 48 1.06 2.91 23.37
C THR A 48 1.67 2.85 21.97
N CYS A 49 2.50 3.83 21.63
CA CYS A 49 3.29 3.78 20.40
C CYS A 49 4.31 2.64 20.42
N ASP A 50 4.79 2.26 21.60
CA ASP A 50 5.74 1.16 21.76
C ASP A 50 5.06 -0.18 21.50
N ASP A 51 3.81 -0.36 21.95
CA ASP A 51 2.99 -1.53 21.62
C ASP A 51 2.76 -1.63 20.12
N PHE A 52 2.47 -0.50 19.46
CA PHE A 52 2.35 -0.44 18.00
C PHE A 52 3.63 -0.90 17.31
N ASN A 53 4.76 -0.27 17.64
CA ASN A 53 6.05 -0.60 17.05
C ASN A 53 6.40 -2.07 17.29
N TYR A 54 6.13 -2.58 18.49
CA TYR A 54 6.40 -3.97 18.83
C TYR A 54 5.59 -4.94 17.96
N ILE A 55 4.27 -4.73 17.84
CA ILE A 55 3.39 -5.60 17.05
C ILE A 55 3.71 -5.55 15.55
N VAL A 56 3.95 -4.37 14.99
CA VAL A 56 4.29 -4.25 13.56
C VAL A 56 5.69 -4.81 13.26
N ASN A 57 6.62 -4.75 14.22
CA ASN A 57 7.93 -5.39 14.09
C ASN A 57 7.82 -6.92 14.15
N LEU A 58 6.99 -7.47 15.04
CA LEU A 58 6.72 -8.91 15.06
C LEU A 58 6.18 -9.41 13.71
N ALA A 59 5.25 -8.66 13.10
CA ALA A 59 4.74 -8.99 11.78
C ALA A 59 5.83 -8.90 10.69
N ALA A 60 6.70 -7.88 10.75
CA ALA A 60 7.83 -7.76 9.85
C ALA A 60 8.81 -8.94 9.99
N GLU A 61 9.14 -9.33 11.23
CA GLU A 61 10.01 -10.47 11.53
C GLU A 61 9.40 -11.78 11.01
N TYR A 62 8.09 -11.98 11.21
CA TYR A 62 7.39 -13.14 10.68
C TYR A 62 7.49 -13.21 9.13
N ILE A 63 7.19 -12.12 8.44
CA ILE A 63 7.29 -12.03 6.97
C ILE A 63 8.74 -12.28 6.52
N PHE A 64 9.72 -11.68 7.21
CA PHE A 64 11.14 -11.88 6.93
C PHE A 64 11.54 -13.35 7.04
N HIS A 65 11.17 -14.02 8.12
CA HIS A 65 11.50 -15.42 8.35
C HIS A 65 10.89 -16.34 7.29
N GLU A 66 9.63 -16.10 6.92
CA GLU A 66 8.96 -16.91 5.91
C GLU A 66 9.53 -16.69 4.51
N LEU A 67 9.84 -15.44 4.13
CA LEU A 67 10.54 -15.14 2.88
C LEU A 67 11.90 -15.83 2.83
N ASN A 68 12.68 -15.71 3.91
CA ASN A 68 14.00 -16.32 3.97
C ASN A 68 13.91 -17.85 3.87
N ARG A 69 12.89 -18.47 4.48
CA ARG A 69 12.62 -19.91 4.37
C ARG A 69 12.31 -20.33 2.93
N ILE A 70 11.42 -19.59 2.25
CA ILE A 70 11.04 -19.87 0.85
C ILE A 70 12.25 -19.72 -0.08
N ILE A 71 12.96 -18.59 0.01
CA ILE A 71 14.13 -18.29 -0.83
C ILE A 71 15.25 -19.30 -0.59
N SER A 72 15.49 -19.66 0.68
CA SER A 72 16.44 -20.72 1.03
C SER A 72 16.08 -22.05 0.39
N ALA A 73 14.80 -22.42 0.39
CA ALA A 73 14.33 -23.68 -0.18
C ALA A 73 14.47 -23.70 -1.72
N ILE A 74 14.24 -22.57 -2.39
CA ILE A 74 14.51 -22.40 -3.82
C ILE A 74 15.98 -22.71 -4.13
N PHE A 75 16.90 -22.07 -3.41
CA PHE A 75 18.34 -22.28 -3.64
C PHE A 75 18.80 -23.70 -3.34
N ILE A 76 18.29 -24.33 -2.27
CA ILE A 76 18.59 -25.74 -1.98
C ILE A 76 18.15 -26.66 -3.13
N ARG A 77 16.97 -26.42 -3.73
CA ARG A 77 16.48 -27.24 -4.84
C ARG A 77 17.30 -27.03 -6.11
N ILE A 78 17.71 -25.79 -6.38
CA ILE A 78 18.63 -25.48 -7.48
C ILE A 78 19.98 -26.18 -7.27
N ASP A 79 20.56 -26.10 -6.08
CA ASP A 79 21.83 -26.77 -5.72
C ASP A 79 21.75 -28.30 -5.81
N SER A 80 20.59 -28.88 -5.48
CA SER A 80 20.38 -30.33 -5.55
C SER A 80 20.14 -30.87 -6.95
N SER A 81 19.87 -29.98 -7.90
CA SER A 81 19.79 -30.36 -9.31
C SER A 81 21.21 -30.64 -9.79
N ASP A 82 21.41 -31.61 -10.67
CA ASP A 82 22.74 -32.00 -11.19
C ASP A 82 23.23 -30.94 -12.19
N VAL A 83 23.39 -29.69 -11.72
CA VAL A 83 23.74 -28.49 -12.51
C VAL A 83 25.18 -28.56 -13.02
N ASP A 84 25.92 -29.62 -12.65
CA ASP A 84 27.31 -29.84 -13.01
C ASP A 84 27.53 -29.93 -14.55
N LEU A 85 26.45 -29.96 -15.35
CA LEU A 85 26.44 -29.97 -16.82
C LEU A 85 25.50 -28.92 -17.46
N ALA A 86 24.89 -28.03 -16.68
CA ALA A 86 23.82 -27.16 -17.19
C ALA A 86 24.34 -25.90 -17.90
N ASN A 87 23.96 -25.73 -19.17
CA ASN A 87 24.04 -24.46 -19.87
C ASN A 87 23.19 -23.39 -19.12
N ARG A 88 23.53 -22.10 -19.24
CA ARG A 88 22.84 -20.96 -18.62
C ARG A 88 21.31 -21.03 -18.79
N ASP A 89 20.85 -21.48 -19.95
CA ASP A 89 19.42 -21.55 -20.25
C ASP A 89 18.70 -22.58 -19.37
N ILE A 90 19.35 -23.70 -19.04
CA ILE A 90 18.80 -24.74 -18.14
C ILE A 90 18.74 -24.20 -16.71
N VAL A 91 19.78 -23.50 -16.25
CA VAL A 91 19.81 -22.87 -14.93
C VAL A 91 18.73 -21.80 -14.81
N LEU A 92 18.56 -20.99 -15.86
CA LEU A 92 17.54 -19.97 -15.92
C LEU A 92 16.14 -20.59 -15.84
N GLU A 93 15.85 -21.59 -16.66
CA GLU A 93 14.56 -22.29 -16.66
C GLU A 93 14.26 -22.95 -15.30
N LEU A 94 15.28 -23.54 -14.66
CA LEU A 94 15.15 -24.12 -13.33
C LEU A 94 14.78 -23.06 -12.28
N ILE A 95 15.49 -21.93 -12.26
CA ILE A 95 15.19 -20.82 -11.34
C ILE A 95 13.80 -20.25 -11.61
N GLU A 96 13.45 -20.03 -12.89
CA GLU A 96 12.11 -19.54 -13.28
C GLU A 96 11.01 -20.48 -12.78
N ASN A 97 11.18 -21.79 -12.96
CA ASN A 97 10.24 -22.80 -12.48
C ASN A 97 10.13 -22.82 -10.96
N GLU A 98 11.25 -22.69 -10.25
CA GLU A 98 11.29 -22.69 -8.78
C GLU A 98 10.66 -21.43 -8.17
N VAL A 99 10.93 -20.26 -8.76
CA VAL A 99 10.30 -18.99 -8.39
C VAL A 99 8.80 -19.04 -8.65
N LYS A 100 8.39 -19.57 -9.81
CA LYS A 100 6.98 -19.75 -10.18
C LYS A 100 6.26 -20.73 -9.25
N TYR A 101 6.88 -21.87 -8.95
CA TYR A 101 6.34 -22.86 -8.02
C TYR A 101 6.15 -22.27 -6.62
N SER A 102 7.11 -21.44 -6.18
CA SER A 102 7.07 -20.74 -4.90
C SER A 102 6.14 -19.51 -4.91
N GLN A 103 5.50 -19.21 -6.04
CA GLN A 103 4.57 -18.08 -6.23
C GLN A 103 5.15 -16.72 -5.84
N LEU A 104 6.48 -16.57 -5.91
CA LEU A 104 7.12 -15.30 -5.62
C LEU A 104 7.05 -14.40 -6.86
N ASN A 105 6.64 -13.15 -6.65
CA ASN A 105 6.68 -12.11 -7.67
C ASN A 105 8.09 -11.51 -7.76
N ILE A 106 8.98 -12.19 -8.49
CA ILE A 106 10.35 -11.75 -8.77
C ILE A 106 10.43 -11.38 -10.25
N ASP A 107 10.98 -10.21 -10.55
CA ASP A 107 11.11 -9.74 -11.93
C ASP A 107 12.17 -10.55 -12.71
N LYS A 108 11.96 -10.65 -14.03
CA LYS A 108 12.81 -11.44 -14.92
C LYS A 108 14.28 -11.03 -14.86
N ASN A 109 14.58 -9.72 -14.74
CA ASN A 109 15.96 -9.24 -14.65
C ASN A 109 16.66 -9.78 -13.40
N THR A 110 15.95 -9.86 -12.27
CA THR A 110 16.47 -10.48 -11.05
C THR A 110 16.72 -11.97 -11.25
N ILE A 111 15.79 -12.68 -11.90
CA ILE A 111 15.96 -14.12 -12.21
C ILE A 111 17.16 -14.36 -13.13
N GLU A 112 17.29 -13.59 -14.20
CA GLU A 112 18.44 -13.65 -15.12
C GLU A 112 19.77 -13.35 -14.44
N SER A 113 19.77 -12.41 -13.48
CA SER A 113 20.94 -12.10 -12.67
C SER A 113 21.32 -13.30 -11.80
N ILE A 114 20.36 -13.89 -11.07
CA ILE A 114 20.60 -15.10 -10.25
C ILE A 114 21.20 -16.22 -11.11
N ALA A 115 20.61 -16.49 -12.28
CA ALA A 115 21.10 -17.52 -13.19
C ALA A 115 22.54 -17.25 -13.64
N GLY A 116 22.85 -16.01 -14.03
CA GLY A 116 24.19 -15.58 -14.40
C GLY A 116 25.21 -15.80 -13.27
N PHE A 117 24.86 -15.42 -12.04
CA PHE A 117 25.74 -15.62 -10.89
C PHE A 117 25.92 -17.09 -10.52
N TYR A 118 24.87 -17.91 -10.68
CA TYR A 118 24.97 -19.36 -10.49
C TYR A 118 25.97 -19.98 -11.47
N CYS A 119 25.87 -19.63 -12.76
CA CYS A 119 26.79 -20.13 -13.77
C CYS A 119 28.23 -19.67 -13.51
N VAL A 120 28.43 -18.41 -13.10
CA VAL A 120 29.77 -17.90 -12.74
C VAL A 120 30.33 -18.67 -11.53
N TYR A 121 29.53 -18.87 -10.49
CA TYR A 121 29.92 -19.64 -9.30
C TYR A 121 30.32 -21.08 -9.68
N PHE A 122 29.52 -21.72 -10.52
CA PHE A 122 29.78 -23.08 -10.98
C PHE A 122 31.08 -23.21 -11.80
N LEU A 123 31.25 -22.34 -12.81
CA LEU A 123 32.43 -22.32 -13.69
C LEU A 123 33.72 -21.99 -12.95
N SER A 124 33.63 -21.40 -11.76
CA SER A 124 34.76 -20.96 -10.97
C SER A 124 35.04 -21.83 -9.74
N ARG A 125 34.55 -23.08 -9.70
CA ARG A 125 34.87 -24.05 -8.62
C ARG A 125 36.38 -24.17 -8.28
N ASN A 126 37.30 -23.77 -9.17
CA ASN A 126 38.75 -23.67 -8.88
C ASN A 126 39.28 -22.25 -8.51
N GLY A 127 38.51 -21.18 -8.73
CA GLY A 127 38.91 -19.79 -8.48
C GLY A 127 38.13 -19.09 -7.36
N PHE A 128 36.95 -19.61 -6.98
CA PHE A 128 36.01 -18.98 -6.03
C PHE A 128 35.91 -19.66 -4.67
N GLU A 129 36.56 -20.80 -4.45
CA GLU A 129 36.78 -21.36 -3.09
C GLU A 129 37.42 -20.31 -2.16
N TYR A 130 38.17 -19.37 -2.72
CA TYR A 130 38.89 -18.33 -1.98
C TYR A 130 38.03 -17.13 -1.57
N LEU A 131 36.88 -16.91 -2.20
CA LEU A 131 36.13 -15.69 -1.91
C LEU A 131 35.25 -15.85 -0.67
N LEU A 132 34.33 -16.83 -0.56
CA LEU A 132 33.15 -16.41 0.17
C LEU A 132 32.14 -17.48 0.68
N CYS A 133 32.39 -18.78 0.79
CA CYS A 133 31.42 -19.63 1.52
C CYS A 133 31.32 -19.19 3.01
N GLY A 134 30.18 -18.61 3.41
CA GLY A 134 29.86 -18.41 4.83
C GLY A 134 29.75 -19.76 5.56
N ARG A 135 29.61 -19.75 6.90
CA ARG A 135 29.42 -20.97 7.72
C ARG A 135 28.28 -21.88 7.24
N ASP A 136 27.39 -21.34 6.40
CA ASP A 136 26.17 -21.97 5.90
C ASP A 136 26.35 -22.56 4.48
N GLY A 137 27.56 -22.50 3.91
CA GLY A 137 27.90 -23.09 2.61
C GLY A 137 27.39 -22.33 1.37
N ARG A 138 26.78 -21.14 1.53
CA ARG A 138 26.20 -20.37 0.41
C ARG A 138 27.17 -19.32 -0.13
N SER A 139 27.08 -19.07 -1.44
CA SER A 139 27.71 -17.93 -2.10
C SER A 139 27.13 -16.59 -1.58
N PRO A 140 27.93 -15.63 -1.11
CA PRO A 140 27.54 -14.31 -0.64
C PRO A 140 26.99 -13.40 -1.72
N ILE A 141 27.29 -13.67 -2.99
CA ILE A 141 26.58 -13.02 -4.09
C ILE A 141 25.12 -13.49 -4.09
N ILE A 142 24.89 -14.81 -3.96
CA ILE A 142 23.54 -15.38 -3.80
C ILE A 142 22.87 -14.83 -2.53
N SER A 143 23.60 -14.75 -1.41
CA SER A 143 23.11 -14.15 -0.16
C SER A 143 22.72 -12.67 -0.33
N THR A 144 23.50 -11.91 -1.10
CA THR A 144 23.21 -10.51 -1.41
C THR A 144 21.93 -10.37 -2.25
N ILE A 145 21.72 -11.25 -3.23
CA ILE A 145 20.50 -11.25 -4.03
C ILE A 145 19.29 -11.69 -3.20
N ALA A 146 19.43 -12.75 -2.39
CA ALA A 146 18.40 -13.18 -1.45
C ALA A 146 17.99 -12.02 -0.54
N SER A 147 18.97 -11.31 0.02
CA SER A 147 18.76 -10.12 0.86
C SER A 147 18.02 -9.02 0.08
N SER A 148 18.40 -8.77 -1.17
CA SER A 148 17.76 -7.76 -2.02
C SER A 148 16.29 -8.09 -2.32
N ILE A 149 15.99 -9.36 -2.58
CA ILE A 149 14.61 -9.85 -2.75
C ILE A 149 13.85 -9.60 -1.45
N ILE A 150 14.36 -10.08 -0.31
CA ILE A 150 13.71 -9.90 1.00
C ILE A 150 13.45 -8.41 1.28
N SER A 151 14.44 -7.54 1.07
CA SER A 151 14.29 -6.10 1.28
C SER A 151 13.14 -5.50 0.48
N LYS A 152 12.94 -5.90 -0.78
CA LYS A 152 11.82 -5.41 -1.61
C LYS A 152 10.46 -5.75 -1.01
N TYR A 153 10.31 -6.93 -0.43
CA TYR A 153 9.07 -7.35 0.23
C TYR A 153 8.87 -6.64 1.58
N ILE A 154 9.93 -6.49 2.37
CA ILE A 154 9.88 -5.76 3.65
C ILE A 154 9.58 -4.27 3.43
N MET A 155 10.11 -3.66 2.36
CA MET A 155 9.75 -2.29 1.99
C MET A 155 8.26 -2.16 1.68
N ALA A 156 7.67 -3.08 0.92
CA ALA A 156 6.24 -3.06 0.62
C ALA A 156 5.38 -3.19 1.89
N TYR A 157 5.81 -4.03 2.84
CA TYR A 157 5.17 -4.12 4.17
C TYR A 157 5.28 -2.79 4.95
N ASN A 158 6.48 -2.20 4.99
CA ASN A 158 6.69 -0.92 5.66
C ASN A 158 5.82 0.19 5.07
N ASP A 159 5.76 0.29 3.73
CA ASP A 159 4.90 1.25 3.04
C ASP A 159 3.42 1.05 3.41
N TYR A 160 2.97 -0.21 3.49
CA TYR A 160 1.62 -0.53 3.98
C TYR A 160 1.40 -0.04 5.41
N ILE A 161 2.33 -0.29 6.35
CA ILE A 161 2.20 0.15 7.74
C ILE A 161 2.20 1.67 7.85
N TYR A 162 3.00 2.38 7.05
CA TYR A 162 2.95 3.84 6.97
C TYR A 162 1.58 4.36 6.54
N CYS A 163 0.98 3.74 5.52
CA CYS A 163 -0.37 4.07 5.08
C CYS A 163 -1.42 3.74 6.16
N PHE A 164 -1.37 2.53 6.74
CA PHE A 164 -2.29 2.11 7.79
C PHE A 164 -2.25 3.05 9.00
N LEU A 165 -1.05 3.41 9.47
CA LEU A 165 -0.87 4.35 10.58
C LEU A 165 -1.42 5.75 10.24
N ALA A 166 -1.20 6.21 9.01
CA ALA A 166 -1.73 7.48 8.54
C ALA A 166 -3.27 7.47 8.54
N ASP A 167 -3.88 6.40 8.02
CA ASP A 167 -5.34 6.27 7.98
C ASP A 167 -5.92 6.22 9.41
N MET A 168 -5.29 5.45 10.31
CA MET A 168 -5.70 5.34 11.70
C MET A 168 -5.60 6.71 12.45
N ILE A 169 -4.51 7.46 12.28
CA ILE A 169 -4.34 8.74 12.99
C ILE A 169 -5.17 9.86 12.36
N PHE A 170 -5.20 9.95 11.03
CA PHE A 170 -5.75 11.10 10.32
C PHE A 170 -7.21 10.92 9.90
N GLU A 171 -7.65 9.70 9.59
CA GLU A 171 -9.02 9.44 9.14
C GLU A 171 -9.94 9.04 10.27
N SER A 172 -9.53 8.09 11.13
CA SER A 172 -10.35 7.66 12.27
C SER A 172 -10.17 8.54 13.52
N GLY A 173 -9.10 9.34 13.55
CA GLY A 173 -8.80 10.25 14.67
C GLY A 173 -8.29 9.53 15.91
N TYR A 174 -7.77 8.31 15.74
CA TYR A 174 -7.19 7.52 16.82
C TYR A 174 -6.06 8.29 17.52
N LYS A 175 -6.02 8.18 18.86
CA LYS A 175 -5.00 8.79 19.71
C LYS A 175 -4.34 7.72 20.53
N PHE A 176 -3.03 7.57 20.40
CA PHE A 176 -2.24 6.71 21.28
C PHE A 176 -2.24 7.27 22.69
N ASN A 177 -1.97 6.43 23.69
CA ASN A 177 -1.70 6.90 25.05
C ASN A 177 -0.28 7.51 25.17
N SER A 178 0.00 8.54 24.36
CA SER A 178 1.27 9.28 24.34
C SER A 178 1.04 10.72 23.91
N ASP A 179 1.19 11.64 24.87
CA ASP A 179 1.02 13.08 24.64
C ASP A 179 2.02 13.63 23.63
N THR A 180 3.27 13.15 23.65
CA THR A 180 4.33 13.61 22.74
C THR A 180 4.02 13.23 21.30
N PHE A 181 3.61 11.99 21.06
CA PHE A 181 3.27 11.52 19.72
C PHE A 181 2.00 12.19 19.19
N ASN A 182 0.95 12.29 20.02
CA ASN A 182 -0.29 12.97 19.66
C ASN A 182 -0.05 14.44 19.32
N LYS A 183 0.84 15.14 20.04
CA LYS A 183 1.22 16.53 19.71
C LYS A 183 1.92 16.66 18.36
N ILE A 184 2.79 15.71 17.99
CA ILE A 184 3.44 15.69 16.67
C ILE A 184 2.42 15.40 15.57
N ALA A 185 1.52 14.43 15.79
CA ALA A 185 0.43 14.11 14.87
C ALA A 185 -0.54 15.28 14.68
N ASP A 186 -0.98 15.91 15.77
CA ASP A 186 -1.87 17.07 15.77
C ASP A 186 -1.18 18.31 15.16
N GLY A 187 0.13 18.49 15.38
CA GLY A 187 0.93 19.54 14.72
C GLY A 187 1.06 19.34 13.20
N ARG A 188 1.04 18.09 12.72
CA ARG A 188 1.04 17.74 11.29
C ARG A 188 -0.35 17.77 10.64
N LYS A 189 -1.44 17.74 11.41
CA LYS A 189 -2.81 17.98 10.90
C LYS A 189 -2.95 19.37 10.25
N GLY A 190 -2.06 20.32 10.57
CA GLY A 190 -2.08 21.71 10.08
C GLY A 190 -1.87 21.94 8.58
N LYS A 191 -1.69 20.91 7.73
CA LYS A 191 -1.54 21.09 6.27
C LYS A 191 -2.57 20.38 5.39
N ARG A 192 -3.50 19.62 5.97
CA ARG A 192 -4.66 19.08 5.25
C ARG A 192 -5.91 19.55 6.00
N GLY A 193 -6.67 20.47 5.39
CA GLY A 193 -7.93 20.94 5.97
C GLY A 193 -8.84 19.77 6.36
N PRO A 194 -9.71 19.94 7.38
CA PRO A 194 -10.49 18.85 7.96
C PRO A 194 -11.28 18.06 6.90
N ILE A 195 -10.96 16.77 6.74
CA ILE A 195 -11.56 15.86 5.76
C ILE A 195 -13.09 15.77 5.97
N LYS A 196 -13.57 15.77 7.22
CA LYS A 196 -15.02 15.81 7.53
C LYS A 196 -15.73 17.05 6.94
N LYS A 197 -15.10 18.23 7.00
CA LYS A 197 -15.64 19.46 6.38
C LYS A 197 -15.75 19.31 4.86
N ASN A 198 -14.80 18.61 4.23
CA ASN A 198 -14.84 18.31 2.80
C ASN A 198 -15.88 17.25 2.43
N ILE A 199 -16.20 16.28 3.30
CA ILE A 199 -17.25 15.28 3.05
C ILE A 199 -18.63 15.96 3.03
N GLU A 200 -18.95 16.75 4.05
CA GLU A 200 -20.23 17.48 4.13
C GLU A 200 -20.36 18.50 3.00
N THR A 201 -19.28 19.24 2.72
CA THR A 201 -19.27 20.20 1.61
C THR A 201 -19.39 19.49 0.26
N LYS A 202 -18.74 18.34 0.04
CA LYS A 202 -18.90 17.54 -1.19
C LYS A 202 -20.35 17.07 -1.35
N LYS A 203 -21.02 16.63 -0.28
CA LYS A 203 -22.46 16.28 -0.31
C LYS A 203 -23.32 17.48 -0.69
N LEU A 204 -23.08 18.64 -0.07
CA LEU A 204 -23.80 19.88 -0.39
C LEU A 204 -23.59 20.30 -1.86
N VAL A 205 -22.34 20.27 -2.34
CA VAL A 205 -22.00 20.57 -3.74
C VAL A 205 -22.72 19.62 -4.69
N SER A 206 -22.78 18.32 -4.36
CA SER A 206 -23.48 17.32 -5.17
C SER A 206 -24.99 17.59 -5.21
N ALA A 207 -25.61 17.87 -4.07
CA ALA A 207 -27.05 18.15 -3.98
C ALA A 207 -27.44 19.44 -4.74
N ILE A 208 -26.67 20.52 -4.57
CA ILE A 208 -26.85 21.76 -5.35
C ILE A 208 -26.66 21.50 -6.85
N THR A 209 -25.69 20.65 -7.22
CA THR A 209 -25.42 20.28 -8.61
C THR A 209 -26.63 19.58 -9.23
N SER A 210 -27.15 18.51 -8.61
CA SER A 210 -28.33 17.79 -9.13
C SER A 210 -29.53 18.74 -9.28
N ALA A 211 -29.88 19.49 -8.23
CA ALA A 211 -31.04 20.36 -8.23
C ALA A 211 -30.92 21.51 -9.25
N THR A 212 -29.71 22.05 -9.44
CA THR A 212 -29.49 23.14 -10.39
C THR A 212 -29.42 22.62 -11.83
N VAL A 213 -28.86 21.43 -12.07
CA VAL A 213 -28.82 20.79 -13.40
C VAL A 213 -30.21 20.35 -13.84
N GLU A 214 -31.08 19.91 -12.94
CA GLU A 214 -32.49 19.61 -13.26
C GLU A 214 -33.21 20.85 -13.83
N LYS A 215 -32.96 22.02 -13.23
CA LYS A 215 -33.53 23.30 -13.71
C LYS A 215 -32.81 23.88 -14.94
N TYR A 216 -31.50 23.67 -15.05
CA TYR A 216 -30.66 24.18 -16.13
C TYR A 216 -29.76 23.06 -16.71
N PRO A 217 -30.31 22.11 -17.50
CA PRO A 217 -29.55 20.95 -17.99
C PRO A 217 -28.33 21.34 -18.85
N SER A 218 -28.41 22.50 -19.50
CA SER A 218 -27.38 23.05 -20.37
C SER A 218 -26.34 23.92 -19.64
N ALA A 219 -26.34 23.99 -18.31
CA ALA A 219 -25.31 24.69 -17.56
C ALA A 219 -23.93 24.04 -17.78
N SER A 220 -22.89 24.84 -18.05
CA SER A 220 -21.51 24.33 -18.11
C SER A 220 -20.94 24.11 -16.71
N ASP A 221 -20.00 23.17 -16.57
CA ASP A 221 -19.34 22.89 -15.30
C ASP A 221 -18.65 24.13 -14.73
N HIS A 222 -18.08 24.96 -15.60
CA HIS A 222 -17.44 26.20 -15.21
C HIS A 222 -18.41 27.17 -14.54
N LYS A 223 -19.55 27.44 -15.18
CA LYS A 223 -20.57 28.37 -14.63
C LYS A 223 -21.18 27.83 -13.34
N LEU A 224 -21.45 26.53 -13.30
CA LEU A 224 -21.98 25.89 -12.10
C LEU A 224 -20.96 25.96 -10.95
N THR A 225 -19.69 25.69 -11.22
CA THR A 225 -18.60 25.80 -10.23
C THR A 225 -18.49 27.23 -9.68
N GLN A 226 -18.51 28.25 -10.54
CA GLN A 226 -18.43 29.65 -10.10
C GLN A 226 -19.61 30.04 -9.21
N ALA A 227 -20.84 29.64 -9.59
CA ALA A 227 -22.02 29.93 -8.80
C ALA A 227 -21.97 29.24 -7.43
N ILE A 228 -21.60 27.96 -7.40
CA ILE A 228 -21.44 27.18 -6.15
C ILE A 228 -20.33 27.77 -5.28
N GLN A 229 -19.18 28.12 -5.85
CA GLN A 229 -18.09 28.74 -5.09
C GLN A 229 -18.56 30.05 -4.43
N LYS A 230 -19.25 30.91 -5.16
CA LYS A 230 -19.80 32.16 -4.61
C LYS A 230 -20.76 31.89 -3.45
N HIS A 231 -21.62 30.87 -3.57
CA HIS A 231 -22.54 30.46 -2.49
C HIS A 231 -21.78 29.95 -1.26
N LEU A 232 -20.81 29.07 -1.44
CA LEU A 232 -20.00 28.53 -0.33
C LEU A 232 -19.21 29.63 0.38
N SER A 233 -18.58 30.55 -0.38
CA SER A 233 -17.88 31.70 0.19
C SER A 233 -18.80 32.60 1.01
N SER A 234 -20.05 32.80 0.57
CA SER A 234 -21.05 33.57 1.36
C SER A 234 -21.43 32.91 2.69
N LYS A 235 -21.18 31.60 2.84
CA LYS A 235 -21.40 30.81 4.06
C LYS A 235 -20.12 30.60 4.88
N ASN A 236 -19.03 31.33 4.59
CA ASN A 236 -17.71 31.14 5.20
C ASN A 236 -17.14 29.70 5.04
N ILE A 237 -17.51 29.03 3.94
CA ILE A 237 -16.97 27.72 3.57
C ILE A 237 -15.91 27.95 2.50
N ASP A 238 -14.64 27.81 2.89
CA ASP A 238 -13.49 28.01 2.00
C ASP A 238 -13.05 26.69 1.36
N ASN A 239 -13.23 26.60 0.04
CA ASN A 239 -12.78 25.49 -0.79
C ASN A 239 -12.25 26.05 -2.11
N SER A 240 -11.16 25.47 -2.61
CA SER A 240 -10.57 25.90 -3.88
C SER A 240 -11.54 25.67 -5.04
N TYR A 241 -11.53 26.58 -6.01
CA TYR A 241 -12.31 26.47 -7.24
C TYR A 241 -12.09 25.11 -7.94
N ASN A 242 -10.84 24.64 -8.02
CA ASN A 242 -10.49 23.37 -8.66
C ASN A 242 -11.08 22.16 -7.91
N THR A 243 -11.13 22.23 -6.58
CA THR A 243 -11.76 21.19 -5.75
C THR A 243 -13.25 21.09 -6.06
N ILE A 244 -13.95 22.23 -6.10
CA ILE A 244 -15.39 22.29 -6.39
C ILE A 244 -15.64 21.82 -7.83
N LYS A 245 -14.83 22.25 -8.80
CA LYS A 245 -14.92 21.83 -10.21
C LYS A 245 -14.80 20.31 -10.36
N LYS A 246 -13.85 19.71 -9.64
CA LYS A 246 -13.66 18.26 -9.63
C LYS A 246 -14.92 17.53 -9.12
N TRP A 247 -15.49 17.99 -8.01
CA TRP A 247 -16.70 17.38 -7.44
C TRP A 247 -17.92 17.52 -8.35
N VAL A 248 -18.12 18.69 -8.97
CA VAL A 248 -19.19 18.91 -9.95
C VAL A 248 -19.05 17.93 -11.12
N LYS A 249 -17.84 17.78 -11.66
CA LYS A 249 -17.58 16.89 -12.80
C LYS A 249 -17.82 15.42 -12.46
N GLU A 250 -17.23 14.94 -11.36
CA GLU A 250 -17.41 13.56 -10.87
C GLU A 250 -18.89 13.22 -10.67
N HIS A 251 -19.66 14.17 -10.11
CA HIS A 251 -21.09 13.96 -9.83
C HIS A 251 -21.93 13.91 -11.11
N ARG A 252 -21.69 14.83 -12.07
CA ARG A 252 -22.40 14.83 -13.36
C ARG A 252 -22.07 13.62 -14.22
N GLU A 253 -20.82 13.15 -14.19
CA GLU A 253 -20.42 11.90 -14.85
C GLU A 253 -21.19 10.71 -14.27
N LYS A 254 -21.34 10.65 -12.93
CA LYS A 254 -22.10 9.61 -12.24
C LYS A 254 -23.60 9.63 -12.57
N GLU A 255 -24.18 10.82 -12.70
CA GLU A 255 -25.61 10.98 -13.05
C GLU A 255 -25.89 10.94 -14.57
N GLY A 256 -24.84 10.85 -15.41
CA GLY A 256 -24.99 10.89 -16.87
C GLY A 256 -25.46 12.26 -17.40
N THR A 257 -25.24 13.34 -16.65
CA THR A 257 -25.70 14.70 -16.97
C THR A 257 -24.56 15.61 -17.45
N THR A 258 -23.46 15.02 -17.92
CA THR A 258 -22.25 15.72 -18.40
C THR A 258 -22.58 16.67 -19.56
N CYS A 259 -22.08 17.90 -19.49
CA CYS A 259 -22.29 18.87 -20.56
C CYS A 259 -21.08 18.95 -21.48
N ASN A 260 -21.22 18.45 -22.72
CA ASN A 260 -20.13 18.35 -23.70
C ASN A 260 -19.93 19.62 -24.56
N ARG A 261 -20.56 20.74 -24.21
CA ARG A 261 -20.52 21.97 -25.02
C ARG A 261 -19.79 23.09 -24.26
N GLU A 262 -18.88 23.78 -24.94
CA GLU A 262 -18.09 24.87 -24.35
C GLU A 262 -18.95 26.09 -23.95
N GLU A 263 -20.06 26.37 -24.66
CA GLU A 263 -20.99 27.46 -24.30
C GLU A 263 -22.48 27.12 -24.53
N PRO A 264 -23.17 26.48 -23.58
CA PRO A 264 -24.56 26.07 -23.78
C PRO A 264 -25.60 26.96 -23.07
N TYR A 265 -25.18 27.90 -22.22
CA TYR A 265 -26.08 28.84 -21.55
C TYR A 265 -25.41 30.20 -21.34
N LYS A 266 -25.94 31.29 -21.92
CA LYS A 266 -25.38 32.66 -21.81
C LYS A 266 -25.91 33.49 -20.63
N GLY A 267 -26.98 33.04 -19.97
CA GLY A 267 -27.58 33.73 -18.82
C GLY A 267 -26.84 33.53 -17.49
N VAL A 268 -27.29 34.26 -16.46
CA VAL A 268 -26.91 34.07 -15.06
C VAL A 268 -27.63 32.82 -14.53
N ILE A 269 -26.90 31.91 -13.88
CA ILE A 269 -27.49 30.74 -13.22
C ILE A 269 -27.86 31.12 -11.79
N SER A 270 -29.13 30.96 -11.45
CA SER A 270 -29.59 31.00 -10.06
C SER A 270 -29.53 29.58 -9.51
N LEU A 271 -28.68 29.35 -8.50
CA LEU A 271 -28.56 28.03 -7.87
C LEU A 271 -29.87 27.59 -7.23
N VAL A 272 -30.18 26.30 -7.36
CA VAL A 272 -31.23 25.66 -6.56
C VAL A 272 -30.56 25.09 -5.31
N ILE A 273 -30.92 25.62 -4.14
CA ILE A 273 -30.41 25.15 -2.85
C ILE A 273 -31.44 24.18 -2.26
N PRO A 274 -31.13 22.89 -2.14
CA PRO A 274 -32.01 21.89 -1.53
C PRO A 274 -32.09 22.04 0.00
#